data_AF-A0A8C7J4A4-F1
#
_entry.id   AF-A0A8C7J4A4-F1
#
_cell.length_a   1.000
_cell.length_b   1.000
_cell.length_c   1.000
_cell.angle_alpha   90.00
_cell.angle_beta   90.00
_cell.angle_gamma   90.00
#
_symmetry.space_group_name_H-M   'P 1'
#
loop_
_entity.id
_entity.type
_entity.pdbx_description
1 polymer ?
#
loop_
_entity_poly.entity_id
_entity_poly.type
_entity_poly.pdbx_seq_one_letter_code
_entity_poly.pdbx_strand_id
1 'polypeptide(L)'
;MFTSDSLFLEIPEGSLPEGSKEGLTSLLMFSEEKLGVSHVFLWFSKSRVDQALLTRTFHYIGFEIVKPGHPLIPPRADLVFLGYSMSPTCPESEED
;
A
#
# COMPACT_ATOMS: atom_id res chain seq x y z
N MET A 1 -10.21 4.08 6.46
CA MET A 1 -11.60 3.95 5.94
C MET A 1 -11.65 2.62 5.20
N PHE A 2 -12.57 1.72 5.53
CA PHE A 2 -12.69 0.44 4.79
C PHE A 2 -13.75 0.63 3.71
N THR A 3 -13.39 0.39 2.46
CA THR A 3 -14.36 0.14 1.37
C THR A 3 -14.29 -1.34 1.04
N SER A 4 -15.37 -1.96 0.57
CA SER A 4 -15.57 -3.43 0.59
C SER A 4 -14.38 -4.31 0.19
N ASP A 5 -13.48 -3.85 -0.69
CA ASP A 5 -12.29 -4.60 -1.13
C ASP A 5 -10.97 -3.84 -0.98
N SER A 6 -10.93 -2.75 -0.20
CA SER A 6 -9.74 -1.89 -0.09
C SER A 6 -9.44 -1.40 1.32
N LEU A 7 -8.19 -1.59 1.74
CA LEU A 7 -7.64 -1.08 2.99
C LEU A 7 -6.89 0.21 2.75
N PHE A 8 -7.06 1.17 3.66
CA PHE A 8 -6.47 2.50 3.56
C PHE A 8 -5.69 2.80 4.84
N LEU A 9 -4.37 2.98 4.73
CA LEU A 9 -3.45 3.23 5.84
C LEU A 9 -2.68 4.55 5.67
N GLU A 10 -2.64 5.34 6.74
CA GLU A 10 -1.84 6.55 6.82
C GLU A 10 -0.45 6.24 7.36
N ILE A 11 0.59 6.78 6.72
CA ILE A 11 1.95 6.72 7.24
C ILE A 11 2.23 8.02 8.03
N PRO A 12 2.37 7.94 9.37
CA PRO A 12 2.59 9.11 10.21
C PRO A 12 3.93 9.78 9.92
N GLU A 13 4.01 11.10 10.10
CA GLU A 13 5.23 11.88 9.93
C GLU A 13 6.34 11.42 10.92
N GLY A 14 7.58 11.34 10.42
CA GLY A 14 8.73 10.86 11.18
C GLY A 14 9.31 9.55 10.63
N SER A 15 10.42 9.11 11.23
CA SER A 15 11.07 7.86 10.84
C SER A 15 10.16 6.67 11.12
N LEU A 16 10.05 5.75 10.17
CA LEU A 16 9.41 4.45 10.41
C LEU A 16 10.14 3.74 11.56
N PRO A 17 9.44 3.35 12.63
CA PRO A 17 10.07 2.62 13.73
C PRO A 17 10.64 1.29 13.26
N GLU A 18 11.65 0.81 13.97
CA GLU A 18 12.22 -0.52 13.72
C GLU A 18 11.13 -1.59 13.86
N GLY A 19 11.04 -2.51 12.89
CA GLY A 19 9.94 -3.46 12.81
C GLY A 19 8.76 -3.04 11.92
N SER A 20 8.76 -1.83 11.33
CA SER A 20 7.66 -1.35 10.48
C SER A 20 7.41 -2.23 9.25
N LYS A 21 8.47 -2.85 8.70
CA LYS A 21 8.37 -3.74 7.54
C LYS A 21 7.66 -5.03 7.93
N GLU A 22 8.07 -5.65 9.03
CA GLU A 22 7.47 -6.86 9.57
C GLU A 22 6.00 -6.61 9.95
N GLY A 23 5.71 -5.48 10.59
CA GLY A 23 4.35 -5.06 10.90
C GLY A 23 3.49 -4.86 9.65
N LEU A 24 4.04 -4.25 8.59
CA LEU A 24 3.35 -4.12 7.30
C LEU A 24 3.10 -5.49 6.66
N THR A 25 4.08 -6.39 6.63
CA THR A 25 3.91 -7.75 6.09
C THR A 25 2.84 -8.51 6.87
N SER A 26 2.84 -8.45 8.20
CA SER A 26 1.79 -9.06 9.02
C SER A 26 0.41 -8.47 8.73
N LEU A 27 0.33 -7.16 8.50
CA LEU A 27 -0.93 -6.50 8.13
C LEU A 27 -1.42 -6.92 6.74
N LEU A 28 -0.51 -7.06 5.77
CA LEU A 28 -0.81 -7.56 4.43
C LEU A 28 -1.39 -8.98 4.50
N MET A 29 -0.73 -9.90 5.18
CA MET A 29 -1.22 -11.27 5.39
C MET A 29 -2.59 -11.30 6.09
N PHE A 30 -2.76 -10.49 7.14
CA PHE A 30 -4.04 -10.40 7.84
C PHE A 30 -5.16 -9.85 6.93
N SER A 31 -4.82 -8.88 6.09
CA SER A 31 -5.79 -8.26 5.19
C SER A 31 -6.27 -9.23 4.11
N GLU A 32 -5.39 -10.10 3.60
CA GLU A 32 -5.74 -11.15 2.66
C GLU A 32 -6.54 -12.28 3.34
N GLU A 33 -6.05 -12.82 4.46
CA GLU A 33 -6.62 -14.01 5.09
C GLU A 33 -7.91 -13.73 5.89
N LYS A 34 -7.97 -12.57 6.58
CA LYS A 34 -9.07 -12.26 7.51
C LYS A 34 -10.04 -11.21 6.99
N LEU A 35 -9.55 -10.22 6.23
CA LEU A 35 -10.41 -9.15 5.70
C LEU A 35 -10.90 -9.42 4.28
N GLY A 36 -10.23 -10.31 3.53
CA GLY A 36 -10.56 -10.59 2.13
C GLY A 36 -10.40 -9.39 1.21
N VAL A 37 -9.56 -8.41 1.58
CA VAL A 37 -9.35 -7.21 0.74
C VAL A 37 -8.39 -7.53 -0.39
N SER A 38 -8.73 -7.08 -1.60
CA SER A 38 -7.86 -7.27 -2.76
C SER A 38 -6.84 -6.14 -2.94
N HIS A 39 -7.05 -4.98 -2.30
CA HIS A 39 -6.20 -3.81 -2.48
C HIS A 39 -5.83 -3.15 -1.15
N VAL A 40 -4.59 -2.71 -1.03
CA VAL A 40 -4.10 -1.95 0.12
C VAL A 40 -3.48 -0.65 -0.38
N PHE A 41 -3.97 0.47 0.15
CA PHE A 41 -3.49 1.80 -0.17
C PHE A 41 -2.80 2.41 1.05
N LEU A 42 -1.61 2.96 0.84
CA LEU A 42 -0.88 3.78 1.80
C LEU A 42 -0.93 5.24 1.35
N TRP A 43 -0.97 6.18 2.27
CA TRP A 43 -0.69 7.59 1.94
C TRP A 43 0.18 8.29 2.97
N PHE A 44 0.85 9.34 2.50
CA PHE A 44 1.63 10.25 3.33
C PHE A 44 1.67 11.65 2.71
N SER A 45 2.04 12.64 3.52
CA SER A 45 2.16 14.03 3.06
C SER A 45 3.28 14.21 2.02
N LYS A 46 2.97 14.90 0.91
CA LYS A 46 3.95 15.25 -0.13
C LYS A 46 5.04 16.21 0.36
N SER A 47 4.82 16.94 1.46
CA SER A 47 5.81 17.85 2.04
C SER A 47 6.93 17.14 2.82
N ARG A 48 6.86 15.81 2.96
CA ARG A 48 7.83 15.02 3.71
C ARG A 48 9.19 14.97 3.03
N VAL A 49 10.23 15.26 3.81
CA VAL A 49 11.63 15.17 3.35
C VAL A 49 12.05 13.74 3.00
N ASP A 50 11.42 12.75 3.62
CA ASP A 50 11.68 11.32 3.45
C ASP A 50 10.76 10.65 2.40
N GLN A 51 9.97 11.42 1.64
CA GLN A 51 9.08 10.90 0.59
C GLN A 51 9.80 9.91 -0.36
N ALA A 52 11.00 10.26 -0.83
CA ALA A 52 11.72 9.45 -1.79
C ALA A 52 12.14 8.09 -1.19
N LEU A 53 12.56 8.09 0.08
CA LEU A 53 12.92 6.89 0.81
C LEU A 53 11.71 5.99 1.06
N LEU A 54 10.58 6.57 1.50
CA LEU A 54 9.33 5.85 1.71
C LEU A 54 8.85 5.21 0.41
N THR A 55 8.75 6.00 -0.66
CA THR A 55 8.35 5.53 -1.99
C THR A 55 9.21 4.36 -2.43
N ARG A 56 10.54 4.48 -2.32
CA ARG A 56 11.47 3.42 -2.69
C ARG A 56 11.30 2.17 -1.82
N THR A 57 11.13 2.35 -0.51
CA THR A 57 10.95 1.24 0.44
C THR A 57 9.70 0.44 0.12
N PHE A 58 8.56 1.11 -0.03
CA PHE A 58 7.31 0.44 -0.35
C PHE A 58 7.32 -0.13 -1.77
N HIS A 59 8.01 0.51 -2.71
CA HIS A 59 8.20 -0.04 -4.06
C HIS A 59 8.91 -1.40 -4.05
N TYR A 60 9.94 -1.59 -3.20
CA TYR A 60 10.58 -2.90 -3.03
C TYR A 60 9.65 -3.98 -2.47
N ILE A 61 8.59 -3.60 -1.77
CA ILE A 61 7.58 -4.52 -1.23
C ILE A 61 6.51 -4.86 -2.29
N GLY A 62 6.47 -4.09 -3.39
CA GLY A 62 5.49 -4.25 -4.49
C GLY A 62 4.41 -3.18 -4.52
N PHE A 63 4.52 -2.11 -3.71
CA PHE A 63 3.61 -0.98 -3.83
C PHE A 63 3.99 -0.09 -5.02
N GLU A 64 2.99 0.49 -5.67
CA GLU A 64 3.16 1.40 -6.79
C GLU A 64 2.53 2.76 -6.52
N ILE A 65 3.12 3.83 -7.07
CA ILE A 65 2.56 5.17 -6.92
C ILE A 65 1.25 5.26 -7.71
N VAL A 66 0.17 5.61 -7.01
CA VAL A 66 -1.14 5.83 -7.61
C VAL A 66 -1.22 7.27 -8.11
N LYS A 67 -1.64 7.45 -9.36
CA LYS A 67 -1.79 8.79 -9.94
C LYS A 67 -2.91 9.56 -9.24
N PRO A 68 -2.69 10.84 -8.90
CA PRO A 68 -3.76 11.71 -8.40
C PRO A 68 -4.85 11.82 -9.47
N GLY A 69 -6.12 11.67 -9.07
CA GLY A 69 -7.26 11.60 -9.99
C GLY A 69 -7.79 10.20 -10.28
N HIS A 70 -7.21 9.15 -9.66
CA HIS A 70 -7.80 7.82 -9.65
C HIS A 70 -9.15 7.84 -8.88
N PRO A 71 -10.23 7.21 -9.37
CA PRO A 71 -11.56 7.30 -8.75
C PRO A 71 -11.64 6.80 -7.30
N LEU A 72 -10.71 5.92 -6.90
CA LEU A 72 -10.59 5.42 -5.52
C LEU A 72 -9.77 6.33 -4.59
N ILE A 73 -9.13 7.37 -5.12
CA ILE A 73 -8.25 8.25 -4.35
C ILE A 73 -8.93 9.61 -4.15
N PRO A 74 -9.08 10.08 -2.91
CA PRO A 74 -9.66 11.39 -2.67
C PRO A 74 -8.82 12.48 -3.35
N PRO A 75 -9.44 13.56 -3.88
CA PRO A 75 -8.76 14.64 -4.59
C PRO A 75 -7.93 15.52 -3.62
N ARG A 76 -6.88 14.94 -3.05
CA ARG A 76 -5.93 15.56 -2.12
C ARG A 76 -4.56 15.60 -2.76
N ALA A 77 -4.27 16.71 -3.45
CA ALA A 77 -3.01 16.92 -4.18
C ALA A 77 -1.80 17.13 -3.24
N ASP A 78 -2.06 17.33 -1.96
CA ASP A 78 -1.11 17.43 -0.85
C ASP A 78 -0.61 16.06 -0.37
N LEU A 79 -1.26 14.97 -0.78
CA LEU A 79 -0.90 13.61 -0.37
C LEU A 79 -0.34 12.80 -1.53
N VAL A 80 0.52 11.85 -1.20
CA VAL A 80 1.03 10.83 -2.10
C VAL A 80 0.36 9.52 -1.73
N PHE A 81 -0.14 8.79 -2.72
CA PHE A 81 -0.78 7.50 -2.53
C PHE A 81 0.05 6.40 -3.18
N LEU A 82 0.19 5.29 -2.47
CA LEU A 82 0.81 4.05 -2.92
C LEU A 82 -0.24 2.94 -2.86
N GLY A 83 -0.34 2.10 -3.89
CA GLY A 83 -1.29 1.00 -3.96
C GLY A 83 -0.57 -0.34 -4.07
N TYR A 84 -1.11 -1.35 -3.42
CA TYR A 84 -0.68 -2.74 -3.50
C TYR A 84 -1.89 -3.61 -3.83
N SER A 85 -1.76 -4.40 -4.89
CA SER A 85 -2.79 -5.36 -5.27
C SER A 85 -2.38 -6.74 -4.78
N MET A 86 -3.23 -7.36 -3.97
CA MET A 86 -3.15 -8.77 -3.60
C MET A 86 -3.55 -9.57 -4.84
N SER A 87 -2.63 -9.76 -5.78
CA SER A 87 -2.89 -10.68 -6.88
C SER A 87 -2.94 -12.10 -6.28
N PRO A 88 -4.02 -12.87 -6.46
CA PRO A 88 -3.89 -14.31 -6.32
C PRO A 88 -2.82 -14.71 -7.34
N THR A 89 -1.80 -15.42 -6.88
CA THR A 89 -0.74 -16.00 -7.70
C THR A 89 -1.31 -16.46 -9.03
N CYS A 90 -0.75 -15.96 -10.15
CA CYS A 90 -1.00 -16.50 -11.47
C CYS A 90 -1.03 -18.03 -11.37
N PRO A 91 -2.04 -18.73 -11.93
CA PRO A 91 -1.99 -20.18 -11.97
C PRO A 91 -0.69 -20.54 -12.68
N GLU A 92 0.21 -21.20 -11.95
CA GLU A 92 1.33 -21.90 -12.55
C GLU A 92 0.67 -22.82 -13.58
N SER A 93 0.83 -22.47 -14.85
CA SER A 93 0.32 -23.28 -15.94
C SER A 93 1.12 -24.57 -15.83
N GLU A 94 0.50 -25.63 -15.31
CA GLU A 94 0.93 -27.01 -15.54
C GLU A 94 1.06 -27.17 -17.06
N GLU A 95 2.30 -27.09 -17.54
CA GLU A 95 2.67 -27.46 -18.90
C GLU A 95 2.87 -28.97 -18.90
N ASP A 96 2.06 -29.65 -19.71
CA ASP A 96 1.94 -31.11 -19.93
C ASP A 96 3.26 -31.77 -20.37
#